data_AF-A0A7S1GUR1-F1
#
_entry.id   AF-A0A7S1GUR1-F1
#
_cell.length_a   1.000
_cell.length_b   1.000
_cell.length_c   1.000
_cell.angle_alpha   90.00
_cell.angle_beta   90.00
_cell.angle_gamma   90.00
#
_symmetry.space_group_name_H-M   'P 1'
#
loop_
_entity.id
_entity.type
_entity.pdbx_description
1 polymer ?
#
loop_
_entity_poly.entity_id
_entity_poly.type
_entity_poly.pdbx_seq_one_letter_code
_entity_poly.pdbx_strand_id
1 'polypeptide(L)'
;KELLEEGQALGLQVVVKRRGETLVDVCGGFKSPYSLEPVEGDTLFNCFSVSKGVAAAAVWRLIAQGRLSLDDPVTKYWPEFATMGGQKKKLVTVSHVLSHQSQLQMAGVDEMARDPYFVCDSGSMLRVLEESPLEGTPGKGDAKYHFLTFGWLVDGIVRGVTGGQSLAEYIAADIAAPLGIQEELMIGLGGAGGTEARKGRLATLVLSKSVQLLTKVADGQPKKDVEVEAPTTVPSASHSDSEEDVESDVEGGEGPRDDTKMRRPPAGPSLLLNPTFFNNPRIREASIPAANGHFTARALCSLYNRLASEASEAGPSAGGARLIEGTGWSEHVMEQGASGGATAKDLSIQGGGARFVGGFTVYHKAHAHASPPPPPPPRCC
;
A
#
# COMPACT_ATOMS: atom_id res chain seq x y z
N LYS A 1 -2.63 23.85 9.70
CA LYS A 1 -2.37 24.62 10.94
C LYS A 1 -3.15 24.00 12.09
N GLU A 2 -4.48 23.98 12.03
CA GLU A 2 -5.36 23.32 13.04
C GLU A 2 -4.91 21.88 13.37
N LEU A 3 -4.63 21.04 12.36
CA LEU A 3 -4.11 19.67 12.58
C LEU A 3 -2.87 19.60 13.49
N LEU A 4 -1.98 20.61 13.42
CA LEU A 4 -0.78 20.68 14.24
C LEU A 4 -1.11 21.22 15.64
N GLU A 5 -1.93 22.26 15.73
CA GLU A 5 -2.33 22.90 16.99
C GLU A 5 -3.16 21.97 17.87
N GLU A 6 -4.04 21.16 17.27
CA GLU A 6 -4.84 20.14 17.95
C GLU A 6 -4.07 18.84 18.24
N GLY A 7 -2.81 18.75 17.81
CA GLY A 7 -1.98 17.56 17.97
C GLY A 7 -2.47 16.34 17.19
N GLN A 8 -3.25 16.54 16.12
CA GLN A 8 -3.71 15.48 15.21
C GLN A 8 -2.60 15.04 14.25
N ALA A 9 -1.68 15.95 13.93
CA ALA A 9 -0.44 15.68 13.21
C ALA A 9 0.76 16.24 14.00
N LEU A 10 1.84 15.46 14.07
CA LEU A 10 3.11 15.91 14.64
C LEU A 10 3.86 16.84 13.67
N GLY A 11 3.85 16.47 12.39
CA GLY A 11 4.51 17.17 11.30
C GLY A 11 3.90 16.77 9.97
N LEU A 12 3.87 17.71 9.02
CA LEU A 12 3.24 17.51 7.72
C LEU A 12 3.90 18.33 6.61
N GLN A 13 3.70 17.86 5.38
CA GLN A 13 3.92 18.61 4.16
C GLN A 13 2.64 18.54 3.31
N VAL A 14 2.28 19.63 2.64
CA VAL A 14 1.16 19.70 1.70
C VAL A 14 1.61 20.45 0.45
N VAL A 15 1.44 19.80 -0.70
CA VAL A 15 1.71 20.40 -2.00
C VAL A 15 0.50 20.18 -2.90
N VAL A 16 0.05 21.25 -3.55
CA VAL A 16 -1.05 21.21 -4.53
C VAL A 16 -0.55 21.82 -5.82
N LYS A 17 -0.59 21.04 -6.90
CA LYS A 17 -0.35 21.51 -8.27
C LYS A 17 -1.62 21.43 -9.09
N ARG A 18 -1.82 22.40 -9.97
CA ARG A 18 -2.88 22.41 -10.99
C ARG A 18 -2.29 22.79 -12.32
N ARG A 19 -2.36 21.88 -13.30
CA ARG A 19 -1.85 22.13 -14.67
C ARG A 19 -0.38 22.60 -14.67
N GLY A 20 0.46 21.96 -13.87
CA GLY A 20 1.88 22.32 -13.73
C GLY A 20 2.18 23.48 -12.78
N GLU A 21 1.19 24.31 -12.41
CA GLU A 21 1.39 25.43 -11.47
C GLU A 21 1.26 24.97 -10.01
N THR A 22 2.21 25.35 -9.16
CA THR A 22 2.15 25.10 -7.71
C THR A 22 1.27 26.16 -7.05
N LEU A 23 0.13 25.74 -6.49
CA LEU A 23 -0.81 26.60 -5.79
C LEU A 23 -0.58 26.61 -4.28
N VAL A 24 -0.11 25.49 -3.73
CA VAL A 24 0.20 25.31 -2.32
C VAL A 24 1.50 24.54 -2.19
N ASP A 25 2.40 25.01 -1.33
CA ASP A 25 3.61 24.32 -0.91
C ASP A 25 3.91 24.76 0.52
N VAL A 26 3.48 23.96 1.49
CA VAL A 26 3.59 24.28 2.91
C VAL A 26 4.09 23.09 3.70
N CYS A 27 4.90 23.36 4.71
CA CYS A 27 5.31 22.39 5.72
C CYS A 27 5.06 22.96 7.12
N GLY A 28 5.01 22.09 8.12
CA GLY A 28 4.88 22.51 9.51
C GLY A 28 4.96 21.37 10.50
N GLY A 29 5.17 21.72 11.77
CA GLY A 29 5.37 20.77 12.86
C GLY A 29 6.81 20.25 12.92
N PHE A 30 6.99 19.10 13.56
CA PHE A 30 8.31 18.54 13.89
C PHE A 30 8.52 17.18 13.23
N LYS A 31 9.79 16.85 12.93
CA LYS A 31 10.18 15.57 12.32
C LYS A 31 9.98 14.39 13.28
N SER A 32 10.06 14.61 14.59
CA SER A 32 10.03 13.56 15.62
C SER A 32 9.45 14.09 16.93
N PRO A 33 8.75 13.26 17.73
CA PRO A 33 8.28 13.67 19.05
C PRO A 33 9.43 13.84 20.06
N TYR A 34 10.64 13.38 19.70
CA TYR A 34 11.84 13.42 20.55
C TYR A 34 12.81 14.54 20.16
N SER A 35 12.48 15.34 19.15
CA SER A 35 13.33 16.42 18.65
C SER A 35 12.51 17.66 18.30
N LEU A 36 13.09 18.85 18.46
CA LEU A 36 12.49 20.10 17.98
C LEU A 36 12.86 20.43 16.53
N GLU A 37 13.42 19.48 15.78
CA GLU A 37 13.76 19.69 14.38
C GLU A 37 12.48 19.88 13.55
N PRO A 38 12.34 21.01 12.83
CA PRO A 38 11.13 21.31 12.09
C PRO A 38 11.00 20.40 10.86
N VAL A 39 9.77 20.15 10.42
CA VAL A 39 9.54 19.62 9.08
C VAL A 39 9.87 20.70 8.05
N GLU A 40 10.78 20.38 7.14
CA GLU A 40 11.17 21.22 6.00
C GLU A 40 10.64 20.61 4.70
N GLY A 41 10.79 21.32 3.59
CA GLY A 41 10.27 20.87 2.28
C GLY A 41 10.95 19.61 1.73
N ASP A 42 12.14 19.26 2.23
CA ASP A 42 12.91 18.09 1.83
C ASP A 42 12.83 16.94 2.86
N THR A 43 12.05 17.10 3.93
CA THR A 43 11.79 16.04 4.92
C THR A 43 11.15 14.84 4.23
N LEU A 44 11.73 13.67 4.44
CA LEU A 44 11.28 12.39 3.94
C LEU A 44 10.36 11.70 4.95
N PHE A 45 9.16 11.37 4.51
CA PHE A 45 8.20 10.56 5.26
C PHE A 45 8.17 9.15 4.67
N ASN A 46 8.18 8.13 5.51
CA ASN A 46 7.72 6.82 5.04
C ASN A 46 6.19 6.90 4.85
N CYS A 47 5.74 6.65 3.63
CA CYS A 47 4.34 6.85 3.24
C CYS A 47 3.56 5.53 3.06
N PHE A 48 4.06 4.40 3.56
CA PHE A 48 3.36 3.11 3.52
C PHE A 48 2.76 2.79 2.14
N SER A 49 1.44 2.54 2.10
CA SER A 49 0.70 2.12 0.91
C SER A 49 0.62 3.18 -0.19
N VAL A 50 1.01 4.43 0.06
CA VAL A 50 1.19 5.43 -1.01
C VAL A 50 2.19 4.92 -2.06
N SER A 51 3.17 4.10 -1.63
CA SER A 51 4.16 3.46 -2.51
C SER A 51 3.53 2.58 -3.59
N LYS A 52 2.33 2.03 -3.38
CA LYS A 52 1.62 1.23 -4.40
C LYS A 52 1.26 2.05 -5.63
N GLY A 53 0.94 3.33 -5.45
CA GLY A 53 0.69 4.25 -6.56
C GLY A 53 1.94 4.48 -7.41
N VAL A 54 3.09 4.63 -6.76
CA VAL A 54 4.40 4.74 -7.43
C VAL A 54 4.75 3.44 -8.17
N ALA A 55 4.53 2.29 -7.52
CA ALA A 55 4.73 0.98 -8.15
C ALA A 55 3.81 0.77 -9.37
N ALA A 56 2.54 1.15 -9.26
CA ALA A 56 1.60 1.09 -10.39
C ALA A 56 2.04 2.02 -11.54
N ALA A 57 2.56 3.21 -11.24
CA ALA A 57 3.09 4.13 -12.25
C ALA A 57 4.25 3.51 -13.05
N ALA A 58 5.10 2.69 -12.41
CA ALA A 58 6.14 1.93 -13.12
C ALA A 58 5.57 0.94 -14.12
N VAL A 59 4.53 0.19 -13.75
CA VAL A 59 3.84 -0.73 -14.68
C VAL A 59 3.18 0.04 -15.82
N TRP A 60 2.48 1.14 -15.52
CA TRP A 60 1.85 1.98 -16.54
C TRP A 60 2.84 2.59 -17.52
N ARG A 61 4.03 2.99 -17.06
CA ARG A 61 5.11 3.45 -17.93
C ARG A 61 5.58 2.35 -18.88
N LEU A 62 5.76 1.12 -18.39
CA LEU A 62 6.12 -0.02 -19.23
C LEU A 62 5.02 -0.37 -20.25
N ILE A 63 3.74 -0.21 -19.88
CA ILE A 63 2.60 -0.34 -20.81
C ILE A 63 2.66 0.73 -21.89
N ALA A 64 2.88 1.99 -21.53
CA ALA A 64 3.00 3.10 -22.49
C ALA A 64 4.18 2.91 -23.46
N GLN A 65 5.24 2.21 -23.03
CA GLN A 65 6.37 1.81 -23.87
C GLN A 65 6.09 0.58 -24.76
N GLY A 66 4.90 -0.02 -24.67
CA GLY A 66 4.53 -1.23 -25.40
C GLY A 66 5.25 -2.49 -24.93
N ARG A 67 5.87 -2.47 -23.73
CA ARG A 67 6.67 -3.60 -23.22
C ARG A 67 5.82 -4.65 -22.51
N LEU A 68 4.65 -4.25 -22.01
CA LEU A 68 3.65 -5.17 -21.47
C LEU A 68 2.21 -4.68 -21.65
N SER A 69 1.25 -5.59 -21.52
CA SER A 69 -0.19 -5.31 -21.55
C SER A 69 -0.87 -5.75 -20.25
N LEU A 70 -2.03 -5.18 -19.94
CA LEU A 70 -2.86 -5.56 -18.80
C LEU A 70 -3.35 -7.01 -18.87
N ASP A 71 -3.63 -7.50 -20.09
CA ASP A 71 -4.14 -8.86 -20.31
C ASP A 71 -3.04 -9.91 -20.40
N ASP A 72 -1.78 -9.48 -20.42
CA ASP A 72 -0.67 -10.43 -20.44
C ASP A 72 -0.66 -11.26 -19.15
N PRO A 73 -0.50 -12.59 -19.25
CA PRO A 73 -0.30 -13.41 -18.08
C PRO A 73 1.05 -13.05 -17.44
N VAL A 74 1.10 -12.99 -16.11
CA VAL A 74 2.34 -12.69 -15.36
C VAL A 74 3.48 -13.63 -15.76
N THR A 75 3.15 -14.88 -16.05
CA THR A 75 4.10 -15.93 -16.49
C THR A 75 4.81 -15.64 -17.80
N LYS A 76 4.32 -14.68 -18.61
CA LYS A 76 5.00 -14.20 -19.82
C LYS A 76 6.32 -13.51 -19.48
N TYR A 77 6.37 -12.83 -18.33
CA TYR A 77 7.52 -12.04 -17.87
C TYR A 77 8.29 -12.74 -16.76
N TRP A 78 7.58 -13.54 -15.96
CA TRP A 78 8.13 -14.25 -14.81
C TRP A 78 7.72 -15.72 -14.86
N PRO A 79 8.41 -16.56 -15.68
CA PRO A 79 8.03 -17.95 -15.89
C PRO A 79 7.97 -18.79 -14.59
N GLU A 80 8.90 -18.54 -13.67
CA GLU A 80 9.02 -19.20 -12.37
C GLU A 80 7.75 -19.05 -11.52
N PHE A 81 7.00 -17.95 -11.72
CA PHE A 81 5.75 -17.66 -11.04
C PHE A 81 4.74 -18.81 -11.10
N ALA A 82 4.66 -19.56 -12.20
CA ALA A 82 3.75 -20.69 -12.34
C ALA A 82 4.39 -22.07 -12.11
N THR A 83 5.72 -22.16 -12.06
CA THR A 83 6.44 -23.44 -11.95
C THR A 83 6.21 -24.08 -10.58
N MET A 84 6.14 -23.27 -9.52
CA MET A 84 6.05 -23.78 -8.13
C MET A 84 4.62 -23.78 -7.54
N GLY A 85 3.72 -22.93 -8.05
CA GLY A 85 2.37 -22.72 -7.47
C GLY A 85 1.19 -23.29 -8.27
N GLY A 86 1.47 -24.11 -9.30
CA GLY A 86 0.46 -24.87 -10.05
C GLY A 86 -0.19 -24.13 -11.23
N GLN A 87 -0.87 -24.89 -12.09
CA GLN A 87 -1.37 -24.41 -13.40
C GLN A 87 -2.30 -23.18 -13.32
N LYS A 88 -3.03 -22.99 -12.22
CA LYS A 88 -3.93 -21.84 -12.03
C LYS A 88 -3.20 -20.50 -12.04
N LYS A 89 -1.91 -20.45 -11.70
CA LYS A 89 -1.11 -19.21 -11.75
C LYS A 89 -0.91 -18.67 -13.16
N LYS A 90 -1.02 -19.52 -14.18
CA LYS A 90 -1.04 -19.09 -15.59
C LYS A 90 -2.22 -18.19 -15.95
N LEU A 91 -3.27 -18.16 -15.11
CA LEU A 91 -4.44 -17.30 -15.28
C LEU A 91 -4.29 -15.91 -14.63
N VAL A 92 -3.23 -15.70 -13.85
CA VAL A 92 -2.98 -14.39 -13.24
C VAL A 92 -2.43 -13.46 -14.32
N THR A 93 -3.15 -12.38 -14.60
CA THR A 93 -2.75 -11.33 -15.53
C THR A 93 -2.15 -10.15 -14.78
N VAL A 94 -1.51 -9.24 -15.52
CA VAL A 94 -1.05 -7.96 -14.97
C VAL A 94 -2.23 -7.17 -14.37
N SER A 95 -3.40 -7.17 -15.02
CA SER A 95 -4.62 -6.53 -14.49
C SER A 95 -5.04 -7.11 -13.15
N HIS A 96 -5.03 -8.44 -12.98
CA HIS A 96 -5.33 -9.08 -11.69
C HIS A 96 -4.36 -8.67 -10.58
N VAL A 97 -3.08 -8.42 -10.88
CA VAL A 97 -2.13 -7.91 -9.89
C VAL A 97 -2.47 -6.47 -9.50
N LEU A 98 -2.65 -5.60 -10.49
CA LEU A 98 -2.94 -4.18 -10.27
C LEU A 98 -4.30 -3.95 -9.58
N SER A 99 -5.27 -4.85 -9.77
CA SER A 99 -6.61 -4.76 -9.18
C SER A 99 -6.78 -5.53 -7.87
N HIS A 100 -5.71 -6.07 -7.27
CA HIS A 100 -5.80 -6.89 -6.05
C HIS A 100 -6.65 -8.17 -6.21
N GLN A 101 -6.61 -8.78 -7.37
CA GLN A 101 -7.37 -9.99 -7.72
C GLN A 101 -6.49 -11.19 -8.09
N SER A 102 -5.18 -11.13 -7.81
CA SER A 102 -4.24 -12.24 -8.08
C SER A 102 -4.40 -13.44 -7.14
N GLN A 103 -5.14 -13.30 -6.03
CA GLN A 103 -5.40 -14.33 -5.01
C GLN A 103 -4.15 -14.76 -4.20
N LEU A 104 -3.17 -13.87 -4.06
CA LEU A 104 -1.94 -14.02 -3.27
C LEU A 104 -1.82 -13.04 -2.10
N GLN A 105 -2.94 -12.51 -1.59
CA GLN A 105 -2.96 -11.52 -0.50
C GLN A 105 -2.36 -12.04 0.81
N MET A 106 -2.50 -13.34 1.13
CA MET A 106 -1.93 -13.96 2.35
C MET A 106 -0.61 -14.69 2.12
N ALA A 107 -0.02 -14.64 0.91
CA ALA A 107 1.26 -15.28 0.65
C ALA A 107 2.36 -14.68 1.55
N GLY A 108 3.17 -15.55 2.19
CA GLY A 108 4.26 -15.12 3.06
C GLY A 108 3.88 -14.83 4.52
N VAL A 109 2.60 -14.96 4.90
CA VAL A 109 2.14 -14.59 6.25
C VAL A 109 2.81 -15.44 7.34
N ASP A 110 3.00 -16.73 7.10
CA ASP A 110 3.63 -17.61 8.09
C ASP A 110 5.14 -17.33 8.24
N GLU A 111 5.82 -17.02 7.14
CA GLU A 111 7.22 -16.61 7.09
C GLU A 111 7.42 -15.30 7.85
N MET A 112 6.60 -14.30 7.56
CA MET A 112 6.63 -12.99 8.24
C MET A 112 6.26 -13.09 9.73
N ALA A 113 5.39 -14.03 10.11
CA ALA A 113 5.05 -14.26 11.51
C ALA A 113 6.21 -14.90 12.29
N ARG A 114 7.05 -15.71 11.63
CA ARG A 114 8.25 -16.32 12.24
C ARG A 114 9.42 -15.35 12.30
N ASP A 115 9.65 -14.59 11.24
CA ASP A 115 10.67 -13.54 11.16
C ASP A 115 10.11 -12.29 10.47
N PRO A 116 9.79 -11.23 11.22
CA PRO A 116 9.32 -9.97 10.64
C PRO A 116 10.32 -9.33 9.67
N TYR A 117 11.63 -9.60 9.80
CA TYR A 117 12.65 -9.08 8.89
C TYR A 117 12.76 -9.88 7.58
N PHE A 118 12.00 -10.96 7.42
CA PHE A 118 11.92 -11.72 6.18
C PHE A 118 11.51 -10.84 5.00
N VAL A 119 10.66 -9.83 5.24
CA VAL A 119 10.26 -8.83 4.25
C VAL A 119 11.40 -8.00 3.67
N CYS A 120 12.55 -7.94 4.34
CA CYS A 120 13.69 -7.17 3.87
C CYS A 120 14.44 -7.85 2.72
N ASP A 121 14.27 -9.17 2.54
CA ASP A 121 14.90 -9.90 1.45
C ASP A 121 13.93 -10.09 0.28
N SER A 122 14.10 -9.25 -0.75
CA SER A 122 13.24 -9.28 -1.93
C SER A 122 13.26 -10.62 -2.64
N GLY A 123 14.40 -11.33 -2.66
CA GLY A 123 14.52 -12.64 -3.30
C GLY A 123 13.65 -13.69 -2.61
N SER A 124 13.69 -13.75 -1.28
CA SER A 124 12.86 -14.64 -0.48
C SER A 124 11.38 -14.32 -0.62
N MET A 125 10.99 -13.04 -0.67
CA MET A 125 9.59 -12.65 -0.90
C MET A 125 9.10 -13.04 -2.30
N LEU A 126 9.92 -12.87 -3.35
CA LEU A 126 9.58 -13.33 -4.70
C LEU A 126 9.40 -14.84 -4.74
N ARG A 127 10.32 -15.59 -4.12
CA ARG A 127 10.24 -17.05 -4.03
C ARG A 127 8.98 -17.52 -3.30
N VAL A 128 8.63 -16.86 -2.19
CA VAL A 128 7.36 -17.12 -1.49
C VAL A 128 6.16 -16.92 -2.41
N LEU A 129 6.15 -15.88 -3.24
CA LEU A 129 5.08 -15.64 -4.21
C LEU A 129 5.03 -16.70 -5.31
N GLU A 130 6.17 -17.24 -5.74
CA GLU A 130 6.27 -18.35 -6.69
C GLU A 130 5.72 -19.66 -6.09
N GLU A 131 6.05 -19.94 -4.83
CA GLU A 131 5.72 -21.21 -4.15
C GLU A 131 4.30 -21.23 -3.55
N SER A 132 3.74 -20.06 -3.18
CA SER A 132 2.44 -20.00 -2.50
C SER A 132 1.28 -20.44 -3.40
N PRO A 133 0.34 -21.27 -2.93
CA PRO A 133 -0.88 -21.58 -3.67
C PRO A 133 -1.79 -20.35 -3.77
N LEU A 134 -2.60 -20.28 -4.82
CA LEU A 134 -3.65 -19.26 -4.92
C LEU A 134 -4.80 -19.59 -3.97
N GLU A 135 -5.29 -18.59 -3.24
CA GLU A 135 -6.45 -18.74 -2.33
C GLU A 135 -7.79 -18.87 -3.08
N GLY A 136 -7.79 -18.65 -4.39
CA GLY A 136 -8.99 -18.63 -5.21
C GLY A 136 -8.68 -18.60 -6.70
N THR A 137 -9.71 -18.33 -7.51
CA THR A 137 -9.53 -18.16 -8.96
C THR A 137 -9.25 -16.68 -9.25
N PRO A 138 -8.15 -16.35 -9.97
CA PRO A 138 -7.85 -14.96 -10.34
C PRO A 138 -9.01 -14.29 -11.07
N GLY A 139 -9.28 -13.02 -10.73
CA GLY A 139 -10.35 -12.23 -11.34
C GLY A 139 -11.79 -12.67 -11.03
N LYS A 140 -11.99 -13.70 -10.20
CA LYS A 140 -13.31 -14.14 -9.76
C LYS A 140 -13.57 -13.71 -8.31
N GLY A 141 -14.74 -13.13 -8.07
CA GLY A 141 -15.15 -12.61 -6.76
C GLY A 141 -14.56 -11.24 -6.44
N ASP A 142 -14.74 -10.83 -5.18
CA ASP A 142 -14.28 -9.52 -4.71
C ASP A 142 -12.75 -9.42 -4.69
N ALA A 143 -12.26 -8.22 -4.97
CA ALA A 143 -10.85 -7.90 -4.79
C ALA A 143 -10.47 -8.07 -3.31
N LYS A 144 -9.37 -8.79 -3.07
CA LYS A 144 -8.85 -9.02 -1.73
C LYS A 144 -7.56 -8.23 -1.59
N TYR A 145 -7.55 -7.26 -0.68
CA TYR A 145 -6.47 -6.29 -0.61
C TYR A 145 -5.10 -6.91 -0.27
N HIS A 146 -4.16 -6.82 -1.22
CA HIS A 146 -2.76 -7.21 -1.06
C HIS A 146 -1.98 -6.13 -0.30
N PHE A 147 -1.99 -6.22 1.03
CA PHE A 147 -1.36 -5.22 1.89
C PHE A 147 0.15 -5.07 1.60
N LEU A 148 0.88 -6.17 1.50
CA LEU A 148 2.32 -6.15 1.15
C LEU A 148 2.62 -6.80 -0.20
N THR A 149 1.99 -7.93 -0.48
CA THR A 149 2.32 -8.77 -1.65
C THR A 149 2.13 -8.05 -2.99
N PHE A 150 1.32 -6.99 -3.05
CA PHE A 150 1.22 -6.10 -4.22
C PHE A 150 2.59 -5.63 -4.70
N GLY A 151 3.45 -5.20 -3.78
CA GLY A 151 4.74 -4.60 -4.11
C GLY A 151 5.68 -5.59 -4.78
N TRP A 152 5.82 -6.79 -4.23
CA TRP A 152 6.70 -7.81 -4.80
C TRP A 152 6.09 -8.50 -6.04
N LEU A 153 4.76 -8.56 -6.16
CA LEU A 153 4.13 -8.99 -7.43
C LEU A 153 4.48 -8.04 -8.57
N VAL A 154 4.40 -6.72 -8.31
CA VAL A 154 4.84 -5.72 -9.28
C VAL A 154 6.35 -5.79 -9.52
N ASP A 155 7.16 -6.00 -8.47
CA ASP A 155 8.62 -6.18 -8.59
C ASP A 155 9.00 -7.34 -9.50
N GLY A 156 8.38 -8.52 -9.33
CA GLY A 156 8.64 -9.68 -10.18
C GLY A 156 8.29 -9.43 -11.65
N ILE A 157 7.17 -8.76 -11.93
CA ILE A 157 6.79 -8.35 -13.29
C ILE A 157 7.84 -7.39 -13.87
N VAL A 158 8.23 -6.36 -13.12
CA VAL A 158 9.20 -5.36 -13.59
C VAL A 158 10.54 -6.02 -13.88
N ARG A 159 11.08 -6.86 -12.98
CA ARG A 159 12.33 -7.61 -13.21
C ARG A 159 12.27 -8.43 -14.49
N GLY A 160 11.17 -9.14 -14.72
CA GLY A 160 10.97 -9.94 -15.92
C GLY A 160 11.00 -9.10 -17.20
N VAL A 161 10.32 -7.95 -17.20
CA VAL A 161 10.23 -7.05 -18.36
C VAL A 161 11.55 -6.32 -18.62
N THR A 162 12.30 -5.96 -17.56
CA THR A 162 13.54 -5.18 -17.64
C THR A 162 14.80 -6.03 -17.79
N GLY A 163 14.70 -7.34 -17.64
CA GLY A 163 15.86 -8.24 -17.69
C GLY A 163 16.67 -8.26 -16.38
N GLY A 164 16.00 -8.04 -15.24
CA GLY A 164 16.56 -8.27 -13.90
C GLY A 164 16.57 -7.05 -12.98
N GLN A 165 16.32 -5.85 -13.50
CA GLN A 165 16.26 -4.63 -12.69
C GLN A 165 15.07 -4.67 -11.73
N SER A 166 15.31 -4.48 -10.44
CA SER A 166 14.27 -4.39 -9.43
C SER A 166 13.36 -3.18 -9.66
N LEU A 167 12.16 -3.21 -9.09
CA LEU A 167 11.22 -2.10 -9.09
C LEU A 167 11.80 -0.83 -8.46
N ALA A 168 12.56 -0.96 -7.36
CA ALA A 168 13.21 0.18 -6.74
C ALA A 168 14.26 0.83 -7.65
N GLU A 169 15.09 0.01 -8.31
CA GLU A 169 16.07 0.49 -9.29
C GLU A 169 15.41 1.11 -10.52
N TYR A 170 14.34 0.50 -11.03
CA TYR A 170 13.58 1.03 -12.16
C TYR A 170 12.89 2.34 -11.81
N ILE A 171 12.25 2.45 -10.65
CA ILE A 171 11.67 3.72 -10.18
C ILE A 171 12.76 4.79 -10.06
N ALA A 172 13.92 4.46 -9.47
CA ALA A 172 14.99 5.43 -9.31
C ALA A 172 15.53 5.94 -10.67
N ALA A 173 15.84 5.02 -11.59
CA ALA A 173 16.49 5.33 -12.86
C ALA A 173 15.54 5.89 -13.92
N ASP A 174 14.33 5.34 -14.04
CA ASP A 174 13.43 5.59 -15.17
C ASP A 174 12.27 6.53 -14.84
N ILE A 175 12.03 6.81 -13.56
CA ILE A 175 10.96 7.71 -13.10
C ILE A 175 11.52 8.88 -12.31
N ALA A 176 12.25 8.61 -11.22
CA ALA A 176 12.67 9.64 -10.29
C ALA A 176 13.79 10.52 -10.86
N ALA A 177 14.83 9.92 -11.46
CA ALA A 177 15.94 10.68 -12.04
C ALA A 177 15.52 11.58 -13.22
N PRO A 178 14.69 11.13 -14.20
CA PRO A 178 14.21 12.01 -15.27
C PRO A 178 13.33 13.17 -14.78
N LEU A 179 12.70 13.02 -13.61
CA LEU A 179 11.91 14.06 -12.96
C LEU A 179 12.75 14.94 -12.01
N GLY A 180 14.02 14.60 -11.77
CA GLY A 180 14.90 15.30 -10.83
C GLY A 180 14.50 15.13 -9.36
N ILE A 181 13.81 14.04 -9.01
CA ILE A 181 13.27 13.78 -7.66
C ILE A 181 13.85 12.54 -7.00
N GLN A 182 14.98 12.00 -7.48
CA GLN A 182 15.59 10.76 -6.98
C GLN A 182 16.04 10.83 -5.51
N GLU A 183 16.34 12.02 -4.99
CA GLU A 183 16.66 12.22 -3.56
C GLU A 183 15.43 12.49 -2.69
N GLU A 184 14.24 12.49 -3.30
CA GLU A 184 12.97 12.80 -2.67
C GLU A 184 11.90 11.72 -2.92
N LEU A 185 12.17 10.75 -3.80
CA LEU A 185 11.29 9.63 -4.12
C LEU A 185 12.08 8.33 -4.20
N MET A 186 12.01 7.54 -3.13
CA MET A 186 12.78 6.29 -3.00
C MET A 186 11.91 5.16 -2.46
N ILE A 187 12.16 3.93 -2.93
CA ILE A 187 11.58 2.70 -2.37
C ILE A 187 12.69 1.98 -1.59
N GLY A 188 12.65 2.07 -0.26
CA GLY A 188 13.83 1.81 0.58
C GLY A 188 14.90 2.90 0.43
N LEU A 189 15.69 3.14 1.47
CA LEU A 189 16.72 4.18 1.49
C LEU A 189 18.07 3.76 0.89
N GLY A 190 18.10 2.63 0.19
CA GLY A 190 19.33 1.98 -0.27
C GLY A 190 19.96 1.16 0.86
N GLY A 191 20.91 0.27 0.51
CA GLY A 191 21.58 -0.65 1.45
C GLY A 191 22.33 0.04 2.60
N ALA A 192 23.18 -0.71 3.30
CA ALA A 192 23.81 -0.28 4.55
C ALA A 192 24.31 1.18 4.54
N GLY A 193 23.79 2.00 5.45
CA GLY A 193 24.15 3.43 5.58
C GLY A 193 23.19 4.39 4.90
N GLY A 194 22.21 3.88 4.13
CA GLY A 194 21.17 4.68 3.49
C GLY A 194 20.32 5.49 4.48
N THR A 195 20.03 4.92 5.66
CA THR A 195 19.34 5.64 6.74
C THR A 195 20.23 6.75 7.32
N GLU A 196 21.49 6.43 7.63
CA GLU A 196 22.42 7.37 8.27
C GLU A 196 22.70 8.58 7.37
N ALA A 197 22.88 8.35 6.07
CA ALA A 197 23.09 9.41 5.08
C ALA A 197 21.95 10.43 5.00
N ARG A 198 20.75 10.05 5.47
CA ARG A 198 19.53 10.87 5.38
C ARG A 198 18.93 11.22 6.74
N LYS A 199 19.60 10.89 7.86
CA LYS A 199 19.03 11.03 9.21
C LYS A 199 18.41 12.40 9.49
N GLY A 200 19.06 13.49 9.05
CA GLY A 200 18.57 14.87 9.27
C GLY A 200 17.33 15.24 8.46
N ARG A 201 16.96 14.42 7.47
CA ARG A 201 15.78 14.60 6.63
C ARG A 201 14.66 13.64 7.00
N LEU A 202 14.88 12.66 7.87
CA LEU A 202 13.93 11.58 8.11
C LEU A 202 12.91 11.94 9.20
N ALA A 203 11.62 11.90 8.85
CA ALA A 203 10.56 11.96 9.84
C ALA A 203 10.45 10.63 10.61
N THR A 204 10.26 10.69 11.92
CA THR A 204 9.92 9.53 12.77
C THR A 204 8.43 9.24 12.64
N LEU A 205 8.09 7.99 12.30
CA LEU A 205 6.70 7.58 12.27
C LEU A 205 6.17 7.42 13.69
N VAL A 206 5.05 8.06 13.97
CA VAL A 206 4.34 7.96 15.24
C VAL A 206 2.91 7.48 14.99
N LEU A 207 2.37 6.67 15.88
CA LEU A 207 0.94 6.41 15.87
C LEU A 207 0.22 7.70 16.30
N SER A 208 -0.62 8.26 15.43
CA SER A 208 -1.49 9.36 15.86
C SER A 208 -2.45 8.88 16.95
N LYS A 209 -2.91 9.79 17.82
CA LYS A 209 -3.88 9.45 18.88
C LYS A 209 -5.10 8.71 18.33
N SER A 210 -5.59 9.09 17.15
CA SER A 210 -6.72 8.45 16.48
C SER A 210 -6.43 7.01 16.04
N VAL A 211 -5.22 6.71 15.56
CA VAL A 211 -4.82 5.35 15.20
C VAL A 211 -4.57 4.51 16.46
N GLN A 212 -3.98 5.08 17.52
CA GLN A 212 -3.87 4.41 18.82
C GLN A 212 -5.24 4.03 19.40
N LEU A 213 -6.26 4.84 19.15
CA LEU A 213 -7.64 4.53 19.54
C LEU A 213 -8.21 3.36 18.74
N LEU A 214 -7.96 3.33 17.43
CA LEU A 214 -8.42 2.25 16.53
C LEU A 214 -7.74 0.91 16.82
N THR A 215 -6.44 0.90 17.13
CA THR A 215 -5.73 -0.33 17.51
C THR A 215 -6.21 -0.88 18.84
N LYS A 216 -6.46 -0.02 19.85
CA LYS A 216 -7.07 -0.44 21.12
C LYS A 216 -8.45 -1.08 20.96
N VAL A 217 -9.26 -0.57 20.01
CA VAL A 217 -10.58 -1.15 19.68
C VAL A 217 -10.43 -2.48 18.94
N ALA A 218 -9.45 -2.61 18.04
CA ALA A 218 -9.16 -3.85 17.33
C ALA A 218 -8.61 -4.96 18.26
N ASP A 219 -7.87 -4.58 19.30
CA ASP A 219 -7.30 -5.49 20.30
C ASP A 219 -8.28 -5.86 21.44
N GLY A 220 -9.54 -5.42 21.37
CA GLY A 220 -10.59 -5.79 22.32
C GLY A 220 -10.40 -5.19 23.73
N GLN A 221 -9.55 -4.17 23.89
CA GLN A 221 -9.34 -3.50 25.17
C GLN A 221 -10.44 -2.45 25.42
N PRO A 222 -11.13 -2.44 26.56
CA PRO A 222 -12.18 -1.47 26.83
C PRO A 222 -11.62 -0.05 26.94
N LYS A 223 -12.40 0.93 26.45
CA LYS A 223 -12.13 2.37 26.63
C LYS A 223 -12.04 2.69 28.12
N LYS A 224 -10.84 2.87 28.65
CA LYS A 224 -10.63 3.70 29.84
C LYS A 224 -9.98 5.01 29.39
N ASP A 225 -10.59 6.10 29.83
CA ASP A 225 -10.09 7.45 29.64
C ASP A 225 -8.70 7.56 30.28
N VAL A 226 -7.74 8.05 29.51
CA VAL A 226 -6.40 8.35 30.02
C VAL A 226 -6.18 9.85 29.86
N GLU A 227 -6.34 10.58 30.96
CA GLU A 227 -5.65 11.87 31.14
C GLU A 227 -4.14 11.58 31.20
N VAL A 228 -3.38 12.25 30.35
CA VAL A 228 -1.92 12.19 30.37
C VAL A 228 -1.43 13.48 30.99
N GLU A 229 -1.06 13.43 32.28
CA GLU A 229 -0.28 14.51 32.89
C GLU A 229 1.15 14.51 32.35
N ALA A 230 1.69 15.71 32.12
CA ALA A 230 3.06 15.94 31.70
C ALA A 230 4.07 15.59 32.83
N PRO A 231 5.31 15.19 32.51
CA PRO A 231 6.21 14.63 33.52
C PRO A 231 6.82 15.72 34.39
N THR A 232 6.62 15.63 35.70
CA THR A 232 7.46 16.31 36.70
C THR A 232 8.08 15.28 37.66
N THR A 233 9.42 15.17 37.58
CA THR A 233 10.41 14.84 38.63
C THR A 233 10.31 13.52 39.44
N VAL A 234 11.41 12.75 39.42
CA VAL A 234 11.80 11.66 40.35
C VAL A 234 12.45 12.24 41.65
N PRO A 235 12.73 11.50 42.75
CA PRO A 235 12.42 10.10 43.14
C PRO A 235 12.01 9.88 44.64
N SER A 236 11.58 8.66 45.02
CA SER A 236 11.91 8.02 46.33
C SER A 236 11.41 6.56 46.43
N ALA A 237 12.16 5.74 47.17
CA ALA A 237 12.11 4.27 47.30
C ALA A 237 11.26 3.72 48.46
N SER A 238 10.87 2.43 48.37
CA SER A 238 10.91 1.36 49.42
C SER A 238 10.10 0.13 48.94
N HIS A 239 10.69 -1.07 48.79
CA HIS A 239 10.51 -2.29 49.64
C HIS A 239 9.04 -2.73 49.84
N SER A 240 8.61 -3.99 49.72
CA SER A 240 9.23 -5.31 49.97
C SER A 240 8.28 -6.44 49.47
N ASP A 241 8.83 -7.62 49.18
CA ASP A 241 8.37 -9.01 49.41
C ASP A 241 6.91 -9.42 49.02
N SER A 242 6.58 -10.62 48.53
CA SER A 242 7.14 -11.96 48.69
C SER A 242 6.58 -12.92 47.62
N GLU A 243 7.30 -14.04 47.48
CA GLU A 243 7.09 -15.29 46.76
C GLU A 243 5.69 -15.96 46.91
N GLU A 244 5.29 -16.76 45.91
CA GLU A 244 5.14 -18.23 46.06
C GLU A 244 4.70 -18.94 44.76
N ASP A 245 5.41 -20.02 44.46
CA ASP A 245 5.19 -21.01 43.40
C ASP A 245 4.08 -22.02 43.75
N VAL A 246 3.37 -22.57 42.75
CA VAL A 246 2.87 -23.96 42.79
C VAL A 246 2.80 -24.55 41.36
N GLU A 247 3.64 -25.55 41.10
CA GLU A 247 3.47 -26.56 40.03
C GLU A 247 2.46 -27.64 40.44
N SER A 248 1.78 -28.27 39.47
CA SER A 248 1.51 -29.72 39.51
C SER A 248 1.00 -30.26 38.17
N ASP A 249 1.24 -31.57 38.00
CA ASP A 249 1.43 -32.34 36.78
C ASP A 249 0.19 -32.86 36.03
N VAL A 250 0.39 -33.03 34.72
CA VAL A 250 0.12 -34.18 33.81
C VAL A 250 -1.07 -35.13 34.08
N GLU A 251 -1.96 -35.27 33.08
CA GLU A 251 -2.36 -36.59 32.54
C GLU A 251 -2.95 -36.50 31.13
N GLY A 252 -2.62 -37.49 30.29
CA GLY A 252 -2.91 -37.53 28.86
C GLY A 252 -4.26 -38.14 28.49
N GLY A 253 -4.70 -37.83 27.27
CA GLY A 253 -5.83 -38.47 26.60
C GLY A 253 -5.93 -38.01 25.15
N GLU A 254 -5.54 -38.88 24.21
CA GLU A 254 -5.77 -38.70 22.78
C GLU A 254 -7.27 -38.86 22.47
N GLY A 255 -7.88 -37.79 21.98
CA GLY A 255 -9.27 -37.74 21.49
C GLY A 255 -9.35 -37.04 20.13
N PRO A 256 -10.41 -37.28 19.34
CA PRO A 256 -10.44 -37.00 17.90
C PRO A 256 -10.34 -35.50 17.61
N ARG A 257 -9.54 -35.16 16.58
CA ARG A 257 -9.33 -33.77 16.14
C ARG A 257 -10.66 -33.17 15.66
N ASP A 258 -11.12 -32.17 16.39
CA ASP A 258 -12.29 -31.36 16.04
C ASP A 258 -11.85 -30.21 15.13
N ASP A 259 -12.19 -30.34 13.84
CA ASP A 259 -11.79 -29.45 12.75
C ASP A 259 -12.64 -28.16 12.67
N THR A 260 -13.43 -27.83 13.70
CA THR A 260 -14.34 -26.66 13.67
C THR A 260 -13.87 -25.43 14.45
N LYS A 261 -12.67 -25.44 15.03
CA LYS A 261 -12.10 -24.22 15.62
C LYS A 261 -11.55 -23.30 14.53
N MET A 262 -12.29 -22.22 14.24
CA MET A 262 -11.76 -21.03 13.59
C MET A 262 -10.38 -20.72 14.19
N ARG A 263 -9.34 -20.96 13.40
CA ARG A 263 -7.96 -20.63 13.75
C ARG A 263 -7.94 -19.13 13.98
N ARG A 264 -7.83 -18.69 15.25
CA ARG A 264 -7.55 -17.28 15.54
C ARG A 264 -6.31 -16.92 14.71
N PRO A 265 -6.33 -15.82 13.94
CA PRO A 265 -5.15 -15.43 13.20
C PRO A 265 -4.00 -15.27 14.19
N PRO A 266 -2.81 -15.86 13.94
CA PRO A 266 -1.66 -15.60 14.77
C PRO A 266 -1.38 -14.08 14.79
N ALA A 267 -0.75 -13.59 15.86
CA ALA A 267 -0.43 -12.17 16.08
C ALA A 267 0.58 -11.56 15.07
N GLY A 268 0.63 -12.06 13.83
CA GLY A 268 1.54 -11.66 12.76
C GLY A 268 1.24 -10.30 12.09
N PRO A 269 -0.01 -9.81 11.95
CA PRO A 269 -0.26 -8.51 11.31
C PRO A 269 0.11 -7.29 12.17
N SER A 270 0.26 -7.47 13.49
CA SER A 270 0.36 -6.34 14.44
C SER A 270 1.68 -5.56 14.30
N LEU A 271 2.80 -6.24 14.02
CA LEU A 271 4.11 -5.60 13.84
C LEU A 271 4.21 -4.78 12.55
N LEU A 272 3.57 -5.23 11.47
CA LEU A 272 3.56 -4.51 10.18
C LEU A 272 2.61 -3.31 10.17
N LEU A 273 1.78 -3.18 11.20
CA LEU A 273 0.98 -1.98 11.50
C LEU A 273 1.66 -1.10 12.56
N ASN A 274 2.77 -1.55 13.15
CA ASN A 274 3.50 -0.80 14.18
C ASN A 274 4.50 0.18 13.53
N PRO A 275 4.31 1.51 13.68
CA PRO A 275 5.20 2.51 13.10
C PRO A 275 6.65 2.41 13.59
N THR A 276 6.86 1.89 14.81
CA THR A 276 8.20 1.67 15.37
C THR A 276 8.99 0.66 14.55
N PHE A 277 8.34 -0.33 13.94
CA PHE A 277 8.99 -1.28 13.05
C PHE A 277 9.59 -0.58 11.82
N PHE A 278 8.83 0.33 11.20
CA PHE A 278 9.28 1.14 10.06
C PHE A 278 10.20 2.30 10.44
N ASN A 279 10.44 2.53 11.73
CA ASN A 279 11.51 3.42 12.20
C ASN A 279 12.86 2.70 12.33
N ASN A 280 12.89 1.37 12.30
CA ASN A 280 14.14 0.61 12.36
C ASN A 280 14.99 0.87 11.10
N PRO A 281 16.29 1.23 11.23
CA PRO A 281 17.16 1.50 10.08
C PRO A 281 17.21 0.36 9.05
N ARG A 282 17.24 -0.90 9.51
CA ARG A 282 17.24 -2.08 8.63
C ARG A 282 15.97 -2.15 7.78
N ILE A 283 14.82 -1.77 8.36
CA ILE A 283 13.56 -1.72 7.62
C ILE A 283 13.57 -0.55 6.65
N ARG A 284 14.01 0.64 7.08
CA ARG A 284 14.06 1.84 6.23
C ARG A 284 14.95 1.66 5.00
N GLU A 285 16.05 0.94 5.14
CA GLU A 285 16.98 0.62 4.06
C GLU A 285 16.40 -0.38 3.06
N ALA A 286 15.59 -1.33 3.53
CA ALA A 286 15.07 -2.41 2.72
C ALA A 286 14.06 -1.96 1.65
N SER A 287 14.12 -2.58 0.47
CA SER A 287 13.09 -2.41 -0.56
C SER A 287 11.86 -3.26 -0.22
N ILE A 288 10.83 -2.61 0.33
CA ILE A 288 9.50 -3.19 0.59
C ILE A 288 8.50 -2.40 -0.26
N PRO A 289 8.29 -2.75 -1.53
CA PRO A 289 7.79 -1.78 -2.52
C PRO A 289 6.38 -1.23 -2.30
N ALA A 290 5.56 -1.94 -1.53
CA ALA A 290 4.20 -1.52 -1.20
C ALA A 290 4.06 -0.84 0.18
N ALA A 291 5.15 -0.69 0.95
CA ALA A 291 5.09 -0.23 2.34
C ALA A 291 6.29 0.62 2.83
N ASN A 292 7.42 0.67 2.12
CA ASN A 292 8.62 1.37 2.59
C ASN A 292 9.13 2.43 1.60
N GLY A 293 8.20 3.12 0.94
CA GLY A 293 8.52 4.32 0.16
C GLY A 293 8.74 5.53 1.04
N HIS A 294 9.84 6.25 0.82
CA HIS A 294 10.20 7.47 1.52
C HIS A 294 10.11 8.65 0.58
N PHE A 295 9.14 9.53 0.83
CA PHE A 295 8.76 10.57 -0.11
C PHE A 295 8.67 11.95 0.55
N THR A 296 8.96 13.00 -0.23
CA THR A 296 8.44 14.35 0.04
C THR A 296 7.08 14.53 -0.64
N ALA A 297 6.26 15.46 -0.14
CA ALA A 297 5.02 15.83 -0.80
C ALA A 297 5.27 16.44 -2.20
N ARG A 298 6.39 17.16 -2.37
CA ARG A 298 6.81 17.75 -3.65
C ARG A 298 7.06 16.68 -4.69
N ALA A 299 7.80 15.63 -4.33
CA ALA A 299 8.14 14.56 -5.25
C ALA A 299 6.91 13.75 -5.69
N LEU A 300 6.04 13.39 -4.74
CA LEU A 300 4.76 12.74 -5.07
C LEU A 300 3.90 13.62 -5.97
N CYS A 301 3.79 14.91 -5.67
CA CYS A 301 3.01 15.84 -6.46
C CYS A 301 3.60 16.01 -7.88
N SER A 302 4.91 16.06 -8.02
CA SER A 302 5.59 16.12 -9.32
C SER A 302 5.37 14.86 -10.16
N LEU A 303 5.44 13.67 -9.56
CA LEU A 303 5.10 12.42 -10.23
C LEU A 303 3.65 12.41 -10.74
N TYR A 304 2.68 12.71 -9.86
CA TYR A 304 1.27 12.68 -10.25
C TYR A 304 0.89 13.79 -11.22
N ASN A 305 1.48 14.99 -11.10
CA ASN A 305 1.29 16.05 -12.07
C ASN A 305 1.82 15.64 -13.46
N ARG A 306 2.96 14.94 -13.52
CA ARG A 306 3.46 14.38 -14.79
C ARG A 306 2.47 13.39 -15.38
N LEU A 307 1.99 12.42 -14.61
CA LEU A 307 1.01 11.44 -15.09
C LEU A 307 -0.29 12.11 -15.59
N ALA A 308 -0.78 13.13 -14.88
CA ALA A 308 -1.99 13.85 -15.25
C ALA A 308 -1.82 14.74 -16.50
N SER A 309 -0.65 15.32 -16.72
CA SER A 309 -0.34 16.10 -17.94
C SER A 309 -0.11 15.19 -19.15
N GLU A 310 0.62 14.08 -18.92
CA GLU A 310 0.74 12.87 -19.77
C GLU A 310 -0.56 12.57 -20.54
N ALA A 311 -1.59 12.31 -19.74
CA ALA A 311 -2.92 11.95 -20.22
C ALA A 311 -3.63 13.07 -20.98
N SER A 312 -3.41 14.33 -20.60
CA SER A 312 -4.03 15.49 -21.25
C SER A 312 -3.44 15.79 -22.62
N GLU A 313 -2.15 15.51 -22.84
CA GLU A 313 -1.45 15.76 -24.10
C GLU A 313 -1.62 14.61 -25.10
N ALA A 314 -1.71 13.37 -24.61
CA ALA A 314 -1.83 12.18 -25.46
C ALA A 314 -3.18 12.04 -26.19
N GLY A 315 -4.19 12.83 -25.80
CA GLY A 315 -5.55 12.70 -26.31
C GLY A 315 -6.22 11.37 -25.93
N PRO A 316 -7.51 11.17 -26.24
CA PRO A 316 -8.33 10.10 -25.67
C PRO A 316 -8.00 8.66 -26.11
N SER A 317 -6.93 8.40 -26.88
CA SER A 317 -6.70 7.10 -27.52
C SER A 317 -5.26 6.61 -27.61
N ALA A 318 -4.33 7.05 -26.76
CA ALA A 318 -3.01 6.42 -26.70
C ALA A 318 -3.05 5.11 -25.88
N GLY A 319 -3.33 3.98 -26.55
CA GLY A 319 -2.91 2.66 -26.07
C GLY A 319 -3.79 1.97 -25.00
N GLY A 320 -5.11 2.09 -25.07
CA GLY A 320 -6.04 1.23 -24.30
C GLY A 320 -6.08 1.45 -22.79
N ALA A 321 -5.22 2.31 -22.27
CA ALA A 321 -5.11 2.68 -20.86
C ALA A 321 -5.53 4.14 -20.69
N ARG A 322 -6.77 4.38 -20.29
CA ARG A 322 -7.25 5.73 -20.01
C ARG A 322 -6.89 6.08 -18.57
N LEU A 323 -6.00 7.05 -18.35
CA LEU A 323 -6.01 7.76 -17.08
C LEU A 323 -7.35 8.51 -17.05
N ILE A 324 -8.19 8.23 -16.06
CA ILE A 324 -9.52 8.85 -15.97
C ILE A 324 -9.32 10.36 -15.83
N GLU A 325 -9.67 11.11 -16.88
CA GLU A 325 -9.74 12.58 -16.82
C GLU A 325 -10.68 12.99 -15.68
N GLY A 326 -10.40 14.09 -15.00
CA GLY A 326 -11.16 14.54 -13.82
C GLY A 326 -12.66 14.76 -14.04
N THR A 327 -13.15 14.74 -15.28
CA THR A 327 -14.58 14.75 -15.65
C THR A 327 -15.24 13.37 -15.50
N GLY A 328 -14.48 12.28 -15.53
CA GLY A 328 -14.96 10.91 -15.31
C GLY A 328 -15.19 10.55 -13.84
N TRP A 329 -14.70 11.36 -12.89
CA TRP A 329 -14.98 11.20 -11.46
C TRP A 329 -16.47 11.35 -11.15
N SER A 330 -17.18 12.25 -11.86
CA SER A 330 -18.60 12.54 -11.60
C SER A 330 -19.57 11.60 -12.30
N GLU A 331 -19.23 11.03 -13.46
CA GLU A 331 -20.18 10.20 -14.23
C GLU A 331 -20.20 8.73 -13.77
N HIS A 332 -19.04 8.15 -13.41
CA HIS A 332 -18.98 6.73 -13.04
C HIS A 332 -19.47 6.41 -11.62
N VAL A 333 -19.42 7.39 -10.70
CA VAL A 333 -20.04 7.25 -9.37
C VAL A 333 -21.57 7.30 -9.45
N MET A 334 -22.12 7.97 -10.47
CA MET A 334 -23.57 8.16 -10.62
C MET A 334 -24.27 6.97 -11.30
N GLU A 335 -23.61 6.22 -12.18
CA GLU A 335 -24.24 5.10 -12.90
C GLU A 335 -24.37 3.79 -12.10
N GLN A 336 -23.52 3.56 -11.09
CA GLN A 336 -23.67 2.41 -10.18
C GLN A 336 -24.17 2.77 -8.77
N GLY A 337 -24.47 4.05 -8.54
CA GLY A 337 -25.08 4.56 -7.31
C GLY A 337 -26.60 4.77 -7.40
N ALA A 338 -27.26 4.35 -8.48
CA ALA A 338 -28.70 4.49 -8.67
C ALA A 338 -29.53 3.51 -7.81
N SER A 339 -29.30 3.53 -6.50
CA SER A 339 -30.30 3.19 -5.48
C SER A 339 -30.16 4.02 -4.19
N GLY A 340 -29.27 5.01 -4.14
CA GLY A 340 -29.18 5.93 -2.99
C GLY A 340 -28.58 7.27 -3.41
N GLY A 341 -29.43 8.29 -3.54
CA GLY A 341 -29.03 9.61 -4.01
C GLY A 341 -27.95 10.28 -3.15
N ALA A 342 -26.85 10.65 -3.79
CA ALA A 342 -25.89 11.64 -3.31
C ALA A 342 -25.52 12.52 -4.51
N THR A 343 -25.49 13.84 -4.32
CA THR A 343 -25.18 14.82 -5.40
C THR A 343 -23.95 15.63 -5.00
N ALA A 344 -23.37 16.37 -5.94
CA ALA A 344 -22.13 17.15 -5.77
C ALA A 344 -22.12 18.20 -4.63
N LYS A 345 -23.19 18.32 -3.84
CA LYS A 345 -23.23 19.06 -2.57
C LYS A 345 -22.69 18.28 -1.37
N ASP A 346 -22.39 16.99 -1.50
CA ASP A 346 -21.94 16.12 -0.38
C ASP A 346 -20.42 16.17 -0.13
N LEU A 347 -19.68 17.12 -0.73
CA LEU A 347 -18.26 17.38 -0.42
C LEU A 347 -18.06 18.41 0.70
N SER A 348 -19.11 18.80 1.44
CA SER A 348 -18.92 19.53 2.69
C SER A 348 -18.40 18.57 3.77
N ILE A 349 -17.21 18.86 4.29
CA ILE A 349 -16.70 18.26 5.53
C ILE A 349 -17.65 18.65 6.66
N GLN A 350 -18.66 17.81 6.91
CA GLN A 350 -19.38 17.76 8.17
C GLN A 350 -19.59 16.29 8.54
N GLY A 351 -18.97 15.91 9.67
CA GLY A 351 -19.24 14.74 10.49
C GLY A 351 -19.81 13.49 9.82
N GLY A 352 -18.93 12.55 9.41
CA GLY A 352 -19.35 11.19 9.10
C GLY A 352 -18.47 10.47 8.08
N GLY A 353 -17.40 9.83 8.56
CA GLY A 353 -16.79 8.64 7.94
C GLY A 353 -16.48 8.66 6.45
N ALA A 354 -15.45 9.39 6.02
CA ALA A 354 -14.79 9.09 4.75
C ALA A 354 -14.01 7.78 4.86
N ARG A 355 -14.39 6.74 4.09
CA ARG A 355 -13.57 5.54 3.92
C ARG A 355 -12.54 5.80 2.82
N PHE A 356 -11.34 6.14 3.25
CA PHE A 356 -10.17 6.21 2.37
C PHE A 356 -9.70 4.77 2.07
N VAL A 357 -10.00 4.26 0.87
CA VAL A 357 -9.36 3.04 0.37
C VAL A 357 -8.19 3.48 -0.49
N GLY A 358 -6.98 3.44 0.08
CA GLY A 358 -5.76 3.73 -0.64
C GLY A 358 -5.49 2.67 -1.72
N GLY A 359 -5.68 3.04 -2.98
CA GLY A 359 -5.35 2.20 -4.13
C GLY A 359 -5.87 2.83 -5.43
N PHE A 360 -5.08 2.77 -6.50
CA PHE A 360 -5.60 3.03 -7.84
C PHE A 360 -6.47 1.83 -8.23
N THR A 361 -7.79 1.95 -8.09
CA THR A 361 -8.72 0.96 -8.64
C THR A 361 -8.85 1.20 -10.14
N VAL A 362 -8.32 0.27 -10.95
CA VAL A 362 -8.57 0.23 -12.39
C VAL A 362 -9.91 -0.46 -12.62
N TYR A 363 -10.88 0.24 -13.20
CA TYR A 363 -12.10 -0.37 -13.73
C TYR A 363 -11.86 -0.77 -15.19
N HIS A 364 -11.95 -2.07 -15.49
CA HIS A 364 -12.07 -2.54 -16.87
C HIS A 364 -13.55 -2.57 -17.23
N LYS A 365 -13.98 -1.81 -18.24
CA LYS A 365 -15.30 -2.03 -18.85
C LYS A 365 -15.24 -3.38 -19.55
N ALA A 366 -15.90 -4.40 -19.02
CA ALA A 366 -16.12 -5.62 -19.78
C ALA A 366 -16.95 -5.24 -21.00
N HIS A 367 -16.37 -5.29 -22.20
CA HIS A 367 -17.17 -5.28 -23.41
C HIS A 367 -17.98 -6.58 -23.41
N ALA A 368 -19.23 -6.50 -22.98
CA ALA A 368 -20.21 -7.51 -23.36
C ALA A 368 -20.26 -7.47 -24.89
N HIS A 369 -19.82 -8.55 -25.54
CA HIS A 369 -20.20 -8.80 -26.92
C HIS A 369 -21.72 -8.88 -26.95
N ALA A 370 -22.37 -7.77 -27.32
CA ALA A 370 -23.77 -7.79 -27.67
C ALA A 370 -23.89 -8.64 -28.94
N SER A 371 -24.46 -9.83 -28.81
CA SER A 371 -24.92 -10.59 -29.97
C SER A 371 -25.85 -9.69 -30.79
N PRO A 372 -25.70 -9.63 -32.13
CA PRO A 372 -26.62 -8.85 -32.95
C PRO A 372 -28.06 -9.36 -32.73
N PRO A 373 -29.07 -8.48 -32.73
CA PRO A 373 -30.45 -8.88 -32.55
C PRO A 373 -30.86 -9.88 -33.64
N PRO A 374 -31.68 -10.89 -33.32
CA PRO A 374 -32.15 -11.85 -34.32
C PRO A 374 -32.95 -11.10 -35.41
N PRO A 375 -32.88 -11.56 -36.67
CA PRO A 375 -33.62 -10.95 -37.76
C PRO A 375 -35.14 -11.02 -37.48
N PRO A 376 -35.92 -10.01 -37.91
CA PRO A 376 -37.36 -10.00 -37.71
C PRO A 376 -38.00 -11.23 -38.38
N PRO A 377 -39.06 -11.80 -37.80
CA PRO A 377 -39.73 -12.96 -38.37
C PRO A 377 -40.29 -12.61 -39.77
N PRO A 378 -40.30 -13.58 -40.70
CA PRO A 378 -40.81 -13.36 -42.05
C PRO A 378 -42.27 -12.91 -41.98
N ARG A 379 -42.59 -11.80 -42.63
CA ARG A 379 -43.98 -11.36 -42.83
C ARG A 379 -44.67 -12.38 -43.73
N CYS A 380 -45.62 -13.14 -43.19
CA CYS A 380 -46.56 -13.90 -43.99
C CYS A 380 -47.68 -12.96 -44.47
N CYS A 381 -47.79 -12.84 -45.80
CA CYS A 381 -48.84 -12.23 -46.65
C CYS A 381 -49.50 -10.95 -46.15
#